data_AF-A0A0R1ET84-F1
#
_entry.id   AF-A0A0R1ET84-F1
#
_cell.length_a   1.000
_cell.length_b   1.000
_cell.length_c   1.000
_cell.angle_alpha   90.00
_cell.angle_beta   90.00
_cell.angle_gamma   90.00
#
_symmetry.space_group_name_H-M   'P 1'
#
loop_
_entity.id
_entity.type
_entity.pdbx_description
1 polymer ?
#
loop_
_entity_poly.entity_id
_entity_poly.type
_entity_poly.pdbx_seq_one_letter_code
_entity_poly.pdbx_strand_id
1 'polypeptide(L)'
;MVAIALLTLYAGYQILDELQIYSAMSSPVFAGLVSGLVMGDMKAGLMIGASVQLMVLGVGTFGGASKIDANSGTILATAFSVSSGMKPAAAVAAIAVPVASIMIQTDILARFANTFFAHRIDKMVDEYNYKGIERYFLAGALPWALSRMIPVGLALSFGGGFVTNVAHVLNTSWKWLGDGLTTAGAVLPAVGFAILLHYLPVKKHFAYLFLGFTFTMLFTTLFGSVQMLGTAMTEVTKKFTANFNGLSMLAMAFIAFAFAAIAYQQSTALHDSTGGGNGESGSAPKKNTNEEGEITDDEL
;
A
#
# COMPACT_ATOMS: atom_id res chain seq x y z
N MET A 1 -9.61 -26.89 -5.47
CA MET A 1 -9.79 -26.43 -6.87
C MET A 1 -10.65 -25.17 -6.98
N VAL A 2 -11.85 -25.13 -6.39
CA VAL A 2 -12.71 -23.93 -6.45
C VAL A 2 -12.04 -22.68 -5.86
N ALA A 3 -11.41 -22.79 -4.68
CA ALA A 3 -10.67 -21.67 -4.07
C ALA A 3 -9.54 -21.14 -4.98
N ILE A 4 -8.79 -22.03 -5.63
CA ILE A 4 -7.70 -21.66 -6.54
C ILE A 4 -8.24 -20.87 -7.73
N ALA A 5 -9.34 -21.33 -8.34
CA ALA A 5 -9.97 -20.64 -9.46
C ALA A 5 -10.47 -19.24 -9.07
N LEU A 6 -11.12 -19.12 -7.90
CA LEU A 6 -11.62 -17.83 -7.39
C LEU A 6 -10.47 -16.85 -7.10
N LEU A 7 -9.42 -17.29 -6.42
CA LEU A 7 -8.26 -16.43 -6.12
C LEU A 7 -7.49 -16.03 -7.37
N THR A 8 -7.40 -16.92 -8.36
CA THR A 8 -6.75 -16.63 -9.64
C THR A 8 -7.54 -15.59 -10.43
N LEU A 9 -8.86 -15.76 -10.55
CA LEU A 9 -9.73 -14.78 -11.21
C LEU A 9 -9.69 -13.43 -10.49
N TYR A 10 -9.70 -13.45 -9.15
CA TYR A 10 -9.61 -12.25 -8.35
C TYR A 10 -8.27 -11.51 -8.55
N ALA A 11 -7.14 -12.22 -8.63
CA ALA A 11 -5.84 -11.61 -8.93
C ALA A 11 -5.82 -10.89 -10.29
N GLY A 12 -6.47 -11.47 -11.31
CA GLY A 12 -6.64 -10.83 -12.62
C GLY A 12 -7.57 -9.61 -12.57
N TYR A 13 -8.64 -9.68 -11.78
CA TYR A 13 -9.54 -8.55 -11.59
C TYR A 13 -8.86 -7.39 -10.85
N GLN A 14 -8.04 -7.66 -9.83
CA GLN A 14 -7.40 -6.60 -9.03
C GLN A 14 -6.52 -5.67 -9.85
N ILE A 15 -5.75 -6.20 -10.79
CA ILE A 15 -4.89 -5.36 -11.64
C ILE A 15 -5.72 -4.52 -12.62
N LEU A 16 -6.86 -5.03 -13.09
CA LEU A 16 -7.78 -4.25 -13.92
C LEU A 16 -8.46 -3.14 -13.12
N ASP A 17 -8.89 -3.45 -11.89
CA ASP A 17 -9.42 -2.46 -10.96
C ASP A 17 -8.38 -1.36 -10.66
N GLU A 18 -7.12 -1.75 -10.43
CA GLU A 18 -6.01 -0.81 -10.19
C GLU A 18 -5.75 0.12 -11.37
N LEU A 19 -6.01 -0.30 -12.61
CA LEU A 19 -5.72 0.51 -13.80
C LEU A 19 -6.92 1.32 -14.30
N GLN A 20 -8.15 0.91 -13.98
CA GLN A 20 -9.36 1.47 -14.61
C GLN A 20 -10.33 2.10 -13.60
N ILE A 21 -10.80 1.31 -12.63
CA ILE A 21 -11.97 1.65 -11.81
C ILE A 21 -11.55 2.28 -10.47
N TYR A 22 -10.38 1.89 -9.95
CA TYR A 22 -9.86 2.35 -8.66
C TYR A 22 -10.89 2.19 -7.52
N SER A 23 -11.63 1.07 -7.49
CA SER A 23 -12.69 0.83 -6.49
C SER A 23 -12.19 0.48 -5.08
N ALA A 24 -10.90 0.70 -4.81
CA ALA A 24 -10.15 0.28 -3.62
C ALA A 24 -10.03 -1.25 -3.44
N MET A 25 -10.54 -2.04 -4.39
CA MET A 25 -10.47 -3.50 -4.38
C MET A 25 -9.06 -4.01 -4.72
N SER A 26 -8.25 -3.17 -5.34
CA SER A 26 -6.80 -3.29 -5.57
C SER A 26 -5.92 -2.90 -4.37
N SER A 27 -6.44 -2.96 -3.14
CA SER A 27 -5.64 -2.77 -1.93
C SER A 27 -5.22 -4.11 -1.31
N PRO A 28 -4.00 -4.24 -0.77
CA PRO A 28 -3.57 -5.41 -0.03
C PRO A 28 -4.52 -5.82 1.12
N VAL A 29 -5.11 -4.86 1.84
CA VAL A 29 -6.10 -5.17 2.88
C VAL A 29 -7.31 -5.88 2.30
N PHE A 30 -7.84 -5.40 1.18
CA PHE A 30 -8.98 -6.02 0.52
C PHE A 30 -8.60 -7.38 -0.10
N ALA A 31 -7.37 -7.49 -0.63
CA ALA A 31 -6.82 -8.75 -1.11
C ALA A 31 -6.78 -9.81 0.01
N GLY A 32 -6.33 -9.39 1.20
CA GLY A 32 -6.31 -10.19 2.43
C GLY A 32 -7.71 -10.57 2.91
N LEU A 33 -8.68 -9.66 2.81
CA LEU A 33 -10.08 -9.92 3.13
C LEU A 33 -10.69 -11.00 2.22
N VAL A 34 -10.58 -10.84 0.89
CA VAL A 34 -11.12 -11.78 -0.09
C VAL A 34 -10.43 -13.13 0.02
N SER A 35 -9.10 -13.14 0.09
CA SER A 35 -8.35 -14.39 0.23
C SER A 35 -8.62 -15.10 1.55
N GLY A 36 -8.74 -14.37 2.67
CA GLY A 36 -9.11 -14.94 3.96
C GLY A 36 -10.52 -15.53 3.97
N LEU A 37 -11.47 -14.86 3.32
CA LEU A 37 -12.85 -15.35 3.17
C LEU A 37 -12.92 -16.63 2.32
N VAL A 38 -12.18 -16.68 1.21
CA VAL A 38 -12.12 -17.87 0.34
C VAL A 38 -11.42 -19.04 1.04
N MET A 39 -10.42 -18.77 1.86
CA MET A 39 -9.64 -19.81 2.58
C MET A 39 -10.24 -20.21 3.92
N GLY A 40 -11.23 -19.48 4.45
CA GLY A 40 -11.95 -19.79 5.68
C GLY A 40 -11.35 -19.19 6.97
N ASP A 41 -10.28 -18.39 6.87
CA ASP A 41 -9.72 -17.63 7.99
C ASP A 41 -9.54 -16.15 7.62
N MET A 42 -10.61 -15.39 7.88
CA MET A 42 -10.65 -13.95 7.63
C MET A 42 -9.68 -13.17 8.55
N LYS A 43 -9.43 -13.66 9.77
CA LYS A 43 -8.56 -12.95 10.72
C LYS A 43 -7.10 -13.02 10.26
N ALA A 44 -6.65 -14.21 9.85
CA ALA A 44 -5.32 -14.37 9.27
C ALA A 44 -5.16 -13.53 7.98
N GLY A 45 -6.15 -13.59 7.09
CA GLY A 45 -6.13 -12.81 5.84
C GLY A 45 -6.08 -11.30 6.06
N LEU A 46 -6.89 -10.76 6.96
CA LEU A 46 -6.87 -9.33 7.30
C LEU A 46 -5.55 -8.90 7.97
N MET A 47 -4.98 -9.74 8.84
CA MET A 47 -3.68 -9.45 9.46
C MET A 47 -2.57 -9.38 8.41
N ILE A 48 -2.51 -10.33 7.48
CA ILE A 48 -1.52 -10.34 6.40
C ILE A 48 -1.73 -9.13 5.48
N GLY A 49 -2.97 -8.89 5.05
CA GLY A 49 -3.31 -7.75 4.19
C GLY A 49 -2.98 -6.40 4.84
N ALA A 50 -3.26 -6.23 6.13
CA ALA A 50 -2.89 -5.03 6.87
C ALA A 50 -1.36 -4.85 6.95
N SER A 51 -0.61 -5.91 7.24
CA SER A 51 0.86 -5.85 7.28
C SER A 51 1.47 -5.49 5.94
N VAL A 52 0.99 -6.11 4.85
CA VAL A 52 1.47 -5.82 3.49
C VAL A 52 1.05 -4.41 3.07
N GLN A 53 -0.17 -3.96 3.43
CA GLN A 53 -0.62 -2.59 3.18
C GLN A 53 0.33 -1.57 3.81
N LEU A 54 0.69 -1.78 5.08
CA LEU A 54 1.60 -0.88 5.80
C LEU A 54 3.00 -0.88 5.17
N MET A 55 3.46 -2.03 4.66
CA MET A 55 4.75 -2.13 3.98
C MET A 55 4.79 -1.35 2.66
N VAL A 56 3.68 -1.35 1.90
CA VAL A 56 3.64 -0.71 0.58
C VAL A 56 3.21 0.74 0.61
N LEU A 57 3.07 1.30 1.82
CA LEU A 57 2.91 2.73 2.00
C LEU A 57 4.08 3.46 1.31
N GLY A 58 3.77 4.38 0.41
CA GLY A 58 4.76 5.16 -0.33
C GLY A 58 5.34 4.48 -1.56
N VAL A 59 4.99 3.21 -1.82
CA VAL A 59 5.40 2.52 -3.04
C VAL A 59 4.40 2.82 -4.15
N GLY A 60 4.82 3.66 -5.10
CA GLY A 60 4.04 4.07 -6.27
C GLY A 60 4.74 3.76 -7.58
N THR A 61 3.99 3.79 -8.69
CA THR A 61 4.57 3.79 -10.03
C THR A 61 4.82 5.22 -10.47
N PHE A 62 6.09 5.61 -10.64
CA PHE A 62 6.49 6.93 -11.11
C PHE A 62 7.22 6.80 -12.44
N GLY A 63 6.88 7.63 -13.43
CA GLY A 63 7.57 7.63 -14.74
C GLY A 63 7.49 6.29 -15.50
N GLY A 64 6.41 5.52 -15.33
CA GLY A 64 6.27 4.21 -15.97
C GLY A 64 7.04 3.06 -15.29
N ALA A 65 7.75 3.32 -14.19
CA ALA A 65 8.43 2.30 -13.41
C ALA A 65 7.45 1.32 -12.77
N SER A 66 7.78 0.03 -12.85
CA SER A 66 7.05 -1.04 -12.18
C SER A 66 7.27 -0.98 -10.66
N LYS A 67 6.20 -1.17 -9.90
CA LYS A 67 6.24 -1.28 -8.45
C LYS A 67 6.02 -2.74 -8.02
N ILE A 68 6.34 -3.05 -6.77
CA ILE A 68 6.02 -4.35 -6.17
C ILE A 68 4.52 -4.66 -6.26
N ASP A 69 4.18 -5.90 -6.63
CA ASP A 69 2.78 -6.34 -6.65
C ASP A 69 2.38 -6.91 -5.28
N ALA A 70 2.01 -5.98 -4.41
CA ALA A 70 1.58 -6.25 -3.05
C ALA A 70 0.29 -7.08 -2.97
N ASN A 71 -0.57 -6.94 -3.97
CA ASN A 71 -1.89 -7.59 -4.03
C ASN A 71 -1.74 -9.09 -4.26
N SER A 72 -1.02 -9.46 -5.31
CA SER A 72 -0.71 -10.86 -5.62
C SER A 72 0.09 -11.52 -4.51
N GLY A 73 1.07 -10.80 -3.92
CA GLY A 73 1.82 -11.26 -2.75
C GLY A 73 0.93 -11.55 -1.55
N THR A 74 -0.06 -10.69 -1.28
CA THR A 74 -1.02 -10.89 -0.18
C THR A 74 -1.93 -12.09 -0.41
N ILE A 75 -2.45 -12.28 -1.63
CA ILE A 75 -3.29 -13.44 -1.96
C ILE A 75 -2.55 -14.74 -1.66
N LEU A 76 -1.31 -14.84 -2.14
CA LEU A 76 -0.50 -16.05 -1.99
C LEU A 76 -0.07 -16.26 -0.53
N ALA A 77 0.36 -15.20 0.16
CA ALA A 77 0.73 -15.30 1.57
C ALA A 77 -0.46 -15.73 2.45
N THR A 78 -1.66 -15.20 2.21
CA THR A 78 -2.87 -15.61 2.92
C THR A 78 -3.23 -17.07 2.61
N ALA A 79 -3.28 -17.44 1.34
CA ALA A 79 -3.63 -18.80 0.93
C ALA A 79 -2.67 -19.84 1.53
N PHE A 80 -1.37 -19.54 1.54
CA PHE A 80 -0.39 -20.45 2.10
C PHE A 80 -0.31 -20.40 3.63
N SER A 81 -0.46 -19.25 4.26
CA SER A 81 -0.51 -19.13 5.72
C SER A 81 -1.64 -19.98 6.30
N VAL A 82 -2.84 -19.88 5.71
CA VAL A 82 -4.03 -20.61 6.19
C VAL A 82 -3.90 -22.10 5.92
N SER A 83 -3.41 -22.51 4.74
CA SER A 83 -3.29 -23.94 4.39
C SER A 83 -2.15 -24.67 5.11
N SER A 84 -1.05 -23.99 5.42
CA SER A 84 0.11 -24.58 6.09
C SER A 84 0.18 -24.31 7.59
N GLY A 85 -0.76 -23.54 8.14
CA GLY A 85 -0.78 -23.15 9.56
C GLY A 85 0.37 -22.21 9.95
N MET A 86 0.95 -21.49 8.98
CA MET A 86 2.07 -20.59 9.22
C MET A 86 1.59 -19.28 9.86
N LYS A 87 2.35 -18.74 10.81
CA LYS A 87 2.00 -17.47 11.48
C LYS A 87 1.88 -16.33 10.45
N PRO A 88 0.84 -15.47 10.53
CA PRO A 88 0.64 -14.36 9.60
C PRO A 88 1.88 -13.49 9.38
N ALA A 89 2.56 -13.06 10.44
CA ALA A 89 3.76 -12.21 10.33
C ALA A 89 4.93 -12.92 9.61
N ALA A 90 5.10 -14.23 9.83
CA ALA A 90 6.08 -15.02 9.10
C ALA A 90 5.70 -15.14 7.62
N ALA A 91 4.41 -15.32 7.31
CA ALA A 91 3.92 -15.43 5.94
C ALA A 91 4.13 -14.15 5.13
N VAL A 92 4.00 -12.98 5.76
CA VAL A 92 4.31 -11.70 5.14
C VAL A 92 5.77 -11.69 4.67
N ALA A 93 6.73 -11.96 5.56
CA ALA A 93 8.15 -11.88 5.22
C ALA A 93 8.64 -13.05 4.35
N ALA A 94 8.12 -14.25 4.56
CA ALA A 94 8.53 -15.46 3.85
C ALA A 94 7.96 -15.57 2.42
N ILE A 95 6.74 -15.07 2.24
CA ILE A 95 5.95 -15.31 1.03
C ILE A 95 5.55 -13.99 0.40
N ALA A 96 4.87 -13.09 1.14
CA ALA A 96 4.27 -11.90 0.53
C ALA A 96 5.35 -11.00 -0.11
N VAL A 97 6.42 -10.70 0.62
CA VAL A 97 7.49 -9.80 0.12
C VAL A 97 8.23 -10.39 -1.07
N PRO A 98 8.80 -11.62 -1.00
CA PRO A 98 9.55 -12.17 -2.13
C PRO A 98 8.66 -12.34 -3.37
N VAL A 99 7.41 -12.79 -3.18
CA VAL A 99 6.49 -12.95 -4.30
C VAL A 99 6.12 -11.61 -4.92
N ALA A 100 5.82 -10.58 -4.11
CA ALA A 100 5.53 -9.24 -4.60
C ALA A 100 6.69 -8.66 -5.42
N SER A 101 7.94 -8.96 -5.04
CA SER A 101 9.13 -8.59 -5.81
C SER A 101 9.29 -9.36 -7.12
N ILE A 102 8.97 -10.66 -7.13
CA ILE A 102 9.04 -11.48 -8.37
C ILE A 102 7.96 -11.05 -9.38
N MET A 103 6.80 -10.65 -8.89
CA MET A 103 5.71 -10.15 -9.74
C MET A 103 6.04 -8.84 -10.46
N ILE A 104 7.12 -8.13 -10.08
CA ILE A 104 7.62 -6.99 -10.87
C ILE A 104 7.99 -7.44 -12.29
N GLN A 105 8.59 -8.64 -12.43
CA GLN A 105 9.01 -9.10 -13.75
C GLN A 105 7.81 -9.45 -14.64
N THR A 106 6.72 -9.96 -14.06
CA THR A 106 5.49 -10.24 -14.79
C THR A 106 4.73 -8.96 -15.12
N ASP A 107 4.82 -7.92 -14.28
CA ASP A 107 4.36 -6.57 -14.62
C ASP A 107 5.09 -6.00 -15.84
N ILE A 108 6.42 -6.05 -15.83
CA ILE A 108 7.26 -5.60 -16.94
C ILE A 108 6.88 -6.35 -18.22
N LEU A 109 6.71 -7.66 -18.15
CA LEU A 109 6.30 -8.47 -19.29
C LEU A 109 4.91 -8.08 -19.83
N ALA A 110 3.97 -7.76 -18.94
CA ALA A 110 2.64 -7.30 -19.33
C ALA A 110 2.71 -5.96 -20.09
N ARG A 111 3.53 -5.02 -19.59
CA ARG A 111 3.78 -3.73 -20.25
C ARG A 111 4.39 -3.94 -21.63
N PHE A 112 5.40 -4.80 -21.75
CA PHE A 112 5.98 -5.18 -23.04
C PHE A 112 4.95 -5.79 -23.98
N ALA A 113 4.15 -6.76 -23.52
CA ALA A 113 3.10 -7.37 -24.33
C ALA A 113 2.05 -6.35 -24.78
N ASN A 114 1.75 -5.34 -23.94
CA ASN A 114 0.77 -4.32 -24.27
C ASN A 114 1.24 -3.36 -25.38
N THR A 115 2.56 -3.21 -25.57
CA THR A 115 3.09 -2.42 -26.71
C THR A 115 2.62 -2.97 -28.06
N PHE A 116 2.40 -4.29 -28.19
CA PHE A 116 1.83 -4.87 -29.41
C PHE A 116 0.44 -4.32 -29.72
N PHE A 117 -0.40 -4.14 -28.71
CA PHE A 117 -1.75 -3.59 -28.88
C PHE A 117 -1.69 -2.10 -29.18
N ALA A 118 -0.75 -1.36 -28.59
CA ALA A 118 -0.53 0.05 -28.90
C ALA A 118 -0.23 0.28 -30.40
N HIS A 119 0.73 -0.44 -30.98
CA HIS A 119 1.03 -0.33 -32.42
C HIS A 119 -0.16 -0.70 -33.33
N ARG A 120 -1.06 -1.59 -32.85
CA ARG A 120 -2.29 -1.93 -33.57
C ARG A 120 -3.33 -0.82 -33.49
N ILE A 121 -3.40 -0.12 -32.36
CA ILE A 121 -4.25 1.06 -32.20
C ILE A 121 -3.79 2.15 -33.15
N ASP A 122 -2.49 2.43 -33.23
CA ASP A 122 -1.93 3.45 -34.14
C ASP A 122 -2.37 3.19 -35.60
N LYS A 123 -2.26 1.94 -36.05
CA LYS A 123 -2.73 1.56 -37.40
C LYS A 123 -4.24 1.78 -37.60
N MET A 124 -5.05 1.51 -36.57
CA MET A 124 -6.51 1.73 -36.66
C MET A 124 -6.88 3.22 -36.63
N VAL A 125 -6.04 4.06 -36.03
CA VAL A 125 -6.17 5.52 -36.05
C VAL A 125 -5.94 6.05 -37.47
N ASP A 126 -4.89 5.59 -38.16
CA ASP A 126 -4.62 5.96 -39.55
C ASP A 126 -5.77 5.59 -40.51
N GLU A 127 -6.44 4.48 -40.22
CA GLU A 127 -7.59 3.98 -40.97
C GLU A 127 -8.94 4.60 -40.53
N TYR A 128 -8.93 5.55 -39.59
CA TYR A 128 -10.13 6.15 -38.97
C TYR A 128 -11.17 5.13 -38.45
N ASN A 129 -10.70 3.95 -38.02
CA ASN A 129 -11.55 2.85 -37.58
C ASN A 129 -11.74 2.87 -36.05
N TYR A 130 -12.69 3.68 -35.59
CA TYR A 130 -13.01 3.83 -34.16
C TYR A 130 -13.37 2.51 -33.46
N LYS A 131 -14.10 1.61 -34.12
CA LYS A 131 -14.46 0.29 -33.55
C LYS A 131 -13.24 -0.61 -33.39
N GLY A 132 -12.23 -0.45 -34.25
CA GLY A 132 -10.95 -1.14 -34.12
C GLY A 132 -10.19 -0.68 -32.88
N ILE A 133 -10.12 0.64 -32.67
CA ILE A 133 -9.45 1.27 -31.52
C ILE A 133 -10.04 0.75 -30.20
N GLU A 134 -11.36 0.79 -30.04
CA GLU A 134 -12.03 0.31 -28.82
C GLU A 134 -11.74 -1.16 -28.53
N ARG A 135 -11.75 -2.01 -29.55
CA ARG A 135 -11.48 -3.45 -29.41
C ARG A 135 -10.04 -3.72 -28.96
N TYR A 136 -9.06 -3.06 -29.58
CA TYR A 136 -7.66 -3.27 -29.21
C TYR A 136 -7.32 -2.64 -27.85
N PHE A 137 -7.96 -1.52 -27.50
CA PHE A 137 -7.86 -0.93 -26.16
C PHE A 137 -8.36 -1.92 -25.09
N LEU A 138 -9.55 -2.49 -25.28
CA LEU A 138 -10.08 -3.51 -24.37
C LEU A 138 -9.25 -4.79 -24.38
N ALA A 139 -8.73 -5.20 -25.54
CA ALA A 139 -7.84 -6.35 -25.64
C ALA A 139 -6.51 -6.13 -24.90
N GLY A 140 -6.05 -4.89 -24.76
CA GLY A 140 -4.89 -4.52 -23.95
C GLY A 140 -5.06 -4.81 -22.45
N ALA A 141 -6.29 -5.00 -21.96
CA ALA A 141 -6.55 -5.45 -20.59
C ALA A 141 -6.14 -6.92 -20.36
N LEU A 142 -6.12 -7.74 -21.42
CA LEU A 142 -5.80 -9.17 -21.32
C LEU A 142 -4.35 -9.42 -20.85
N PRO A 143 -3.30 -8.80 -21.45
CA PRO A 143 -1.94 -8.92 -20.93
C PRO A 143 -1.79 -8.57 -19.45
N TRP A 144 -2.51 -7.54 -18.98
CA TRP A 144 -2.50 -7.13 -17.58
C TRP A 144 -3.10 -8.19 -16.66
N ALA A 145 -4.30 -8.67 -16.98
CA ALA A 145 -4.96 -9.71 -16.17
C ALA A 145 -4.14 -11.01 -16.17
N LEU A 146 -3.67 -11.45 -17.35
CA LEU A 146 -2.92 -12.70 -17.50
C LEU A 146 -1.58 -12.68 -16.75
N SER A 147 -0.92 -11.54 -16.65
CA SER A 147 0.36 -11.45 -15.93
C SER A 147 0.24 -11.65 -14.42
N ARG A 148 -0.97 -11.56 -13.85
CA ARG A 148 -1.26 -11.88 -12.45
C ARG A 148 -1.93 -13.24 -12.31
N MET A 149 -2.89 -13.53 -13.19
CA MET A 149 -3.61 -14.81 -13.19
C MET A 149 -2.66 -16.00 -13.38
N ILE A 150 -1.73 -15.94 -14.34
CA ILE A 150 -0.85 -17.07 -14.65
C ILE A 150 0.07 -17.37 -13.46
N PRO A 151 0.86 -16.42 -12.93
CA PRO A 151 1.76 -16.73 -11.82
C PRO A 151 1.03 -17.09 -10.53
N VAL A 152 -0.07 -16.40 -10.19
CA VAL A 152 -0.86 -16.72 -8.98
C VAL A 152 -1.52 -18.08 -9.12
N GLY A 153 -2.10 -18.40 -10.27
CA GLY A 153 -2.72 -19.70 -10.54
C GLY A 153 -1.71 -20.84 -10.50
N LEU A 154 -0.53 -20.65 -11.10
CA LEU A 154 0.56 -21.64 -11.02
C LEU A 154 1.06 -21.82 -9.59
N ALA A 155 1.30 -20.72 -8.87
CA ALA A 155 1.73 -20.77 -7.48
C ALA A 155 0.70 -21.51 -6.61
N LEU A 156 -0.59 -21.17 -6.69
CA LEU A 156 -1.63 -21.84 -5.90
C LEU A 156 -1.83 -23.31 -6.27
N SER A 157 -1.65 -23.67 -7.54
CA SER A 157 -1.86 -25.04 -8.02
C SER A 157 -0.71 -25.98 -7.68
N PHE A 158 0.54 -25.50 -7.80
CA PHE A 158 1.74 -26.32 -7.66
C PHE A 158 2.56 -26.01 -6.40
N GLY A 159 2.35 -24.85 -5.79
CA GLY A 159 3.11 -24.39 -4.63
C GLY A 159 2.70 -25.03 -3.31
N GLY A 160 1.52 -25.69 -3.24
CA GLY A 160 1.01 -26.28 -2.00
C GLY A 160 2.02 -27.17 -1.27
N GLY A 161 2.61 -28.14 -1.98
CA GLY A 161 3.58 -29.08 -1.39
C GLY A 161 4.93 -28.43 -1.05
N PHE A 162 5.41 -27.50 -1.87
CA PHE A 162 6.64 -26.76 -1.57
C PHE A 162 6.47 -25.91 -0.31
N VAL A 163 5.35 -25.18 -0.22
CA VAL A 163 5.12 -24.24 0.88
C VAL A 163 4.78 -24.97 2.19
N THR A 164 4.09 -26.11 2.17
CA THR A 164 3.92 -26.93 3.38
C THR A 164 5.24 -27.48 3.90
N ASN A 165 6.13 -27.93 3.01
CA ASN A 165 7.48 -28.38 3.41
C ASN A 165 8.29 -27.23 4.01
N VAL A 166 8.27 -26.04 3.38
CA VAL A 166 8.93 -24.85 3.91
C VAL A 166 8.35 -24.47 5.28
N ALA A 167 7.03 -24.42 5.43
CA ALA A 167 6.39 -24.09 6.70
C ALA A 167 6.73 -25.10 7.81
N HIS A 168 6.78 -26.39 7.50
CA HIS A 168 7.17 -27.42 8.45
C HIS A 168 8.64 -27.26 8.86
N VAL A 169 9.55 -27.06 7.91
CA VAL A 169 10.98 -26.87 8.19
C VAL A 169 11.20 -25.62 9.03
N LEU A 170 10.52 -24.51 8.73
CA LEU A 170 10.62 -23.25 9.47
C LEU A 170 10.08 -23.36 10.92
N ASN A 171 9.08 -24.20 11.16
CA ASN A 171 8.51 -24.38 12.50
C ASN A 171 9.23 -25.43 13.35
N THR A 172 9.96 -26.37 12.72
CA THR A 172 10.58 -27.49 13.43
C THR A 172 12.11 -27.42 13.37
N SER A 173 12.68 -27.68 12.21
CA SER A 173 14.12 -27.85 12.05
C SER A 173 14.89 -26.52 12.06
N TRP A 174 14.27 -25.45 11.56
CA TRP A 174 14.88 -24.13 11.36
C TRP A 174 14.13 -23.04 12.12
N LYS A 175 13.78 -23.34 13.38
CA LYS A 175 13.01 -22.42 14.24
C LYS A 175 13.65 -21.03 14.36
N TRP A 176 14.99 -20.95 14.42
CA TRP A 176 15.71 -19.67 14.45
C TRP A 176 15.41 -18.78 13.23
N LEU A 177 15.26 -19.40 12.05
CA LEU A 177 14.93 -18.70 10.81
C LEU A 177 13.45 -18.31 10.80
N GLY A 178 12.56 -19.20 11.23
CA GLY A 178 11.12 -18.90 11.35
C GLY A 178 10.84 -17.74 12.33
N ASP A 179 11.51 -17.73 13.48
CA ASP A 179 11.41 -16.65 14.47
C ASP A 179 12.05 -15.35 13.93
N GLY A 180 13.20 -15.45 13.24
CA GLY A 180 13.83 -14.31 12.56
C GLY A 180 12.93 -13.68 11.49
N LEU A 181 12.25 -14.51 10.70
CA LEU A 181 11.35 -14.08 9.64
C LEU A 181 10.06 -13.47 10.19
N THR A 182 9.55 -14.01 11.29
CA THR A 182 8.44 -13.41 12.06
C THR A 182 8.82 -12.02 12.56
N THR A 183 10.03 -11.88 13.11
CA THR A 183 10.55 -10.60 13.62
C THR A 183 10.76 -9.61 12.49
N ALA A 184 11.36 -10.04 11.38
CA ALA A 184 11.51 -9.22 10.18
C ALA A 184 10.13 -8.74 9.66
N GLY A 185 9.17 -9.65 9.57
CA GLY A 185 7.79 -9.34 9.16
C GLY A 185 7.10 -8.30 10.04
N ALA A 186 7.38 -8.31 11.34
CA ALA A 186 6.84 -7.31 12.28
C ALA A 186 7.44 -5.91 12.08
N VAL A 187 8.65 -5.81 11.53
CA VAL A 187 9.35 -4.53 11.31
C VAL A 187 9.14 -3.98 9.90
N LEU A 188 8.68 -4.79 8.93
CA LEU A 188 8.40 -4.36 7.55
C LEU A 188 7.54 -3.09 7.41
N PRO A 189 6.49 -2.85 8.23
CA PRO A 189 5.75 -1.58 8.21
C PRO A 189 6.64 -0.33 8.35
N ALA A 190 7.73 -0.41 9.12
CA ALA A 190 8.65 0.71 9.29
C ALA A 190 9.34 1.12 7.99
N VAL A 191 9.59 0.15 7.09
CA VAL A 191 10.17 0.41 5.76
C VAL A 191 9.19 1.20 4.90
N GLY A 192 7.90 0.85 4.90
CA GLY A 192 6.87 1.61 4.19
C GLY A 192 6.77 3.06 4.67
N PHE A 193 6.76 3.27 5.99
CA PHE A 193 6.81 4.63 6.54
C PHE A 193 8.09 5.39 6.16
N ALA A 194 9.25 4.73 6.11
CA ALA A 194 10.49 5.35 5.68
C ALA A 194 10.44 5.80 4.21
N ILE A 195 9.87 4.98 3.33
CA ILE A 195 9.66 5.32 1.91
C ILE A 195 8.68 6.51 1.79
N LEU A 196 7.55 6.49 2.50
CA LEU A 196 6.62 7.64 2.54
C LEU A 196 7.31 8.94 2.97
N LEU A 197 8.08 8.89 4.06
CA LEU A 197 8.77 10.06 4.61
C LEU A 197 9.86 10.58 3.67
N HIS A 198 10.45 9.71 2.84
CA HIS A 198 11.41 10.12 1.82
C HIS A 198 10.76 11.00 0.73
N TYR A 199 9.51 10.69 0.33
CA TYR A 199 8.77 11.49 -0.65
C TYR A 199 8.19 12.79 -0.08
N LEU A 200 7.95 12.85 1.24
CA LEU A 200 7.45 14.05 1.89
C LEU A 200 8.59 15.07 2.11
N PRO A 201 8.33 16.39 2.04
CA PRO A 201 9.31 17.44 2.33
C PRO A 201 9.60 17.58 3.83
N VAL A 202 9.97 16.49 4.49
CA VAL A 202 10.20 16.39 5.95
C VAL A 202 11.25 17.39 6.40
N LYS A 203 12.28 17.65 5.60
CA LYS A 203 13.33 18.63 5.91
C LYS A 203 12.78 20.04 6.11
N LYS A 204 11.76 20.44 5.33
CA LYS A 204 11.11 21.76 5.43
C LYS A 204 10.13 21.85 6.60
N HIS A 205 9.55 20.71 6.98
CA HIS A 205 8.43 20.65 7.94
C HIS A 205 8.70 19.69 9.12
N PHE A 206 9.96 19.58 9.57
CA PHE A 206 10.35 18.61 10.60
C PHE A 206 9.61 18.82 11.94
N ALA A 207 9.29 20.07 12.27
CA ALA A 207 8.55 20.42 13.49
C ALA A 207 7.17 19.73 13.54
N TYR A 208 6.47 19.65 12.41
CA TYR A 208 5.16 18.99 12.33
C TYR A 208 5.27 17.47 12.49
N LEU A 209 6.35 16.86 11.96
CA LEU A 209 6.61 15.44 12.13
C LEU A 209 6.85 15.09 13.61
N PHE A 210 7.73 15.83 14.29
CA PHE A 210 8.02 15.60 15.72
C PHE A 210 6.82 15.89 16.61
N LEU A 211 6.04 16.93 16.29
CA LEU A 211 4.81 17.25 17.02
C LEU A 211 3.81 16.11 16.87
N GLY A 212 3.51 15.66 15.65
CA GLY A 212 2.60 14.54 15.40
C GLY A 212 3.04 13.24 16.08
N PHE A 213 4.35 12.94 16.04
CA PHE A 213 4.93 11.80 16.73
C PHE A 213 4.76 11.89 18.25
N THR A 214 5.11 13.03 18.86
CA THR A 214 5.01 13.25 20.31
C THR A 214 3.57 13.15 20.79
N PHE A 215 2.64 13.80 20.09
CA PHE A 215 1.21 13.72 20.37
C PHE A 215 0.71 12.27 20.31
N THR A 216 1.04 11.55 19.22
CA THR A 216 0.61 10.16 19.05
C THR A 216 1.19 9.26 20.14
N MET A 217 2.46 9.44 20.53
CA MET A 217 3.12 8.67 21.59
C MET A 217 2.47 8.90 22.97
N LEU A 218 2.19 10.16 23.32
CA LEU A 218 1.55 10.52 24.59
C LEU A 218 0.16 9.91 24.70
N PHE A 219 -0.67 10.10 23.66
CA PHE A 219 -2.02 9.56 23.69
C PHE A 219 -2.03 8.02 23.61
N THR A 220 -1.15 7.39 22.83
CA THR A 220 -1.04 5.92 22.81
C THR A 220 -0.74 5.36 24.20
N THR A 221 0.18 5.99 24.94
CA THR A 221 0.53 5.59 26.31
C THR A 221 -0.64 5.78 27.27
N LEU A 222 -1.35 6.91 27.17
CA LEU A 222 -2.50 7.23 28.02
C LEU A 222 -3.68 6.27 27.78
N PHE A 223 -4.12 6.12 26.53
CA PHE A 223 -5.20 5.19 26.16
C PHE A 223 -4.82 3.74 26.47
N GLY A 224 -3.57 3.34 26.23
CA GLY A 224 -3.09 2.00 26.57
C GLY A 224 -3.11 1.72 28.08
N SER A 225 -2.72 2.69 28.91
CA SER A 225 -2.76 2.56 30.37
C SER A 225 -4.20 2.45 30.89
N VAL A 226 -5.13 3.23 30.32
CA VAL A 226 -6.57 3.16 30.65
C VAL A 226 -7.16 1.82 30.24
N GLN A 227 -6.80 1.29 29.07
CA GLN A 227 -7.22 -0.04 28.64
C GLN A 227 -6.75 -1.13 29.59
N MET A 228 -5.47 -1.12 29.98
CA MET A 228 -4.91 -2.09 30.93
C MET A 228 -5.61 -2.05 32.29
N LEU A 229 -5.88 -0.85 32.81
CA LEU A 229 -6.66 -0.66 34.03
C LEU A 229 -8.09 -1.20 33.91
N GLY A 230 -8.75 -0.93 32.77
CA GLY A 230 -10.08 -1.42 32.48
C GLY A 230 -10.17 -2.94 32.43
N THR A 231 -9.20 -3.60 31.78
CA THR A 231 -9.11 -5.06 31.74
C THR A 231 -8.87 -5.64 33.14
N ALA A 232 -7.99 -5.05 33.94
CA ALA A 232 -7.72 -5.51 35.30
C ALA A 232 -8.96 -5.37 36.22
N MET A 233 -9.75 -4.31 36.07
CA MET A 233 -11.00 -4.12 36.83
C MET A 233 -12.11 -5.08 36.42
N THR A 234 -12.16 -5.46 35.15
CA THR A 234 -13.11 -6.47 34.63
C THR A 234 -12.81 -7.86 35.18
N GLU A 235 -11.53 -8.21 35.38
CA GLU A 235 -11.13 -9.47 36.02
C GLU A 235 -11.53 -9.55 37.49
N VAL A 236 -11.37 -8.44 38.24
CA VAL A 236 -11.69 -8.37 39.68
C VAL A 236 -13.20 -8.26 39.93
N THR A 237 -13.93 -7.55 39.06
CA THR A 237 -15.37 -7.35 39.20
C THR A 237 -16.11 -7.78 37.94
N LYS A 238 -16.69 -8.99 37.95
CA LYS A 238 -17.50 -9.52 36.83
C LYS A 238 -18.72 -8.66 36.44
N LYS A 239 -19.06 -7.63 37.24
CA LYS A 239 -20.12 -6.65 36.96
C LYS A 239 -19.62 -5.39 36.23
N PHE A 240 -18.30 -5.20 36.11
CA PHE A 240 -17.72 -4.07 35.40
C PHE A 240 -17.45 -4.49 33.95
N THR A 241 -18.37 -4.15 33.05
CA THR A 241 -18.21 -4.34 31.61
C THR A 241 -18.01 -2.97 30.96
N ALA A 242 -16.78 -2.46 31.01
CA ALA A 242 -16.40 -1.24 30.29
C ALA A 242 -15.44 -1.61 29.16
N ASN A 243 -15.87 -1.39 27.92
CA ASN A 243 -15.01 -1.52 26.74
C ASN A 243 -14.25 -0.22 26.52
N PHE A 244 -12.96 -0.20 26.89
CA PHE A 244 -12.08 0.91 26.60
C PHE A 244 -11.50 0.75 25.19
N ASN A 245 -11.91 1.63 24.28
CA ASN A 245 -11.34 1.67 22.94
C ASN A 245 -9.90 2.21 22.96
N GLY A 246 -9.08 1.68 22.06
CA GLY A 246 -7.73 2.19 21.85
C GLY A 246 -7.76 3.56 21.20
N LEU A 247 -6.57 4.16 21.06
CA LEU A 247 -6.42 5.39 20.30
C LEU A 247 -7.00 5.23 18.88
N SER A 248 -7.97 6.06 18.52
CA SER A 248 -8.49 6.09 17.15
C SER A 248 -7.47 6.78 16.23
N MET A 249 -6.84 6.02 15.33
CA MET A 249 -5.94 6.58 14.32
C MET A 249 -6.67 7.57 13.39
N LEU A 250 -7.97 7.35 13.14
CA LEU A 250 -8.80 8.27 12.39
C LEU A 250 -8.96 9.61 13.12
N ALA A 251 -9.17 9.59 14.44
CA ALA A 251 -9.25 10.82 15.24
C ALA A 251 -7.92 11.60 15.20
N MET A 252 -6.79 10.89 15.33
CA MET A 252 -5.47 11.52 15.19
C MET A 252 -5.25 12.12 13.81
N ALA A 253 -5.70 11.45 12.75
CA ALA A 253 -5.61 11.96 11.39
C ALA A 253 -6.45 13.24 11.23
N PHE A 254 -7.66 13.31 11.78
CA PHE A 254 -8.48 14.53 11.74
C PHE A 254 -7.88 15.68 12.55
N ILE A 255 -7.30 15.40 13.72
CA ILE A 255 -6.58 16.41 14.50
C ILE A 255 -5.39 16.95 13.69
N ALA A 256 -4.57 16.05 13.11
CA ALA A 256 -3.43 16.44 12.29
C ALA A 256 -3.86 17.25 11.05
N PHE A 257 -4.96 16.86 10.40
CA PHE A 257 -5.55 17.58 9.28
C PHE A 257 -6.02 18.98 9.68
N ALA A 258 -6.67 19.13 10.83
CA ALA A 258 -7.08 20.44 11.34
C ALA A 258 -5.88 21.37 11.59
N PHE A 259 -4.80 20.86 12.20
CA PHE A 259 -3.56 21.62 12.37
C PHE A 259 -2.93 22.01 11.03
N ALA A 260 -2.89 21.09 10.07
CA ALA A 260 -2.36 21.36 8.74
C ALA A 260 -3.19 22.43 8.00
N ALA A 261 -4.52 22.39 8.12
CA ALA A 261 -5.41 23.38 7.52
C ALA A 261 -5.20 24.79 8.12
N ILE A 262 -5.04 24.89 9.44
CA ILE A 262 -4.75 26.16 10.13
C ILE A 262 -3.39 26.71 9.70
N ALA A 263 -2.35 25.86 9.67
CA ALA A 263 -1.01 26.25 9.26
C ALA A 263 -0.98 26.71 7.79
N TYR A 264 -1.75 26.06 6.92
CA TYR A 264 -1.91 26.46 5.53
C TYR A 264 -2.54 27.85 5.40
N GLN A 265 -3.68 28.09 6.08
CA GLN A 265 -4.35 29.40 6.07
C GLN A 265 -3.47 30.54 6.60
N GLN A 266 -2.68 30.27 7.63
CA GLN A 266 -1.73 31.27 8.17
C GLN A 266 -0.62 31.56 7.16
N SER A 267 -0.12 30.54 6.46
CA SER A 267 0.93 30.70 5.45
C SER A 267 0.43 31.49 4.23
N THR A 268 -0.81 31.26 3.78
CA THR A 268 -1.42 32.04 2.69
C THR A 268 -1.72 33.47 3.12
N ALA A 269 -2.24 33.68 4.34
CA ALA A 269 -2.53 35.02 4.85
C ALA A 269 -1.26 35.89 5.00
N LEU A 270 -0.12 35.27 5.37
CA LEU A 270 1.19 35.94 5.42
C LEU A 270 1.71 36.33 4.02
N HIS A 271 1.42 35.52 3.00
CA HIS A 271 1.78 35.81 1.61
C HIS A 271 0.92 36.94 1.02
N ASP A 272 -0.38 36.96 1.30
CA ASP A 272 -1.29 38.03 0.84
C ASP A 272 -1.00 39.38 1.53
N SER A 273 -0.58 39.35 2.80
CA SER A 273 -0.22 40.57 3.54
C SER A 273 1.15 41.14 3.16
N THR A 274 2.03 40.38 2.49
CA THR A 274 3.29 40.87 1.92
C THR A 274 3.15 41.36 0.47
N GLY A 275 2.09 40.98 -0.25
CA GLY A 275 1.78 41.49 -1.59
C GLY A 275 0.93 42.78 -1.64
N GLY A 276 0.38 43.23 -0.50
CA GLY A 276 -0.61 44.31 -0.43
C GLY A 276 -0.15 45.66 0.13
N GLY A 277 1.16 45.89 0.32
CA GLY A 277 1.65 47.11 0.97
C GLY A 277 2.85 47.74 0.28
N ASN A 278 2.61 48.73 -0.59
CA ASN A 278 3.30 50.03 -0.55
C ASN A 278 2.83 50.96 -1.67
N GLY A 279 1.91 51.87 -1.31
CA GLY A 279 1.90 53.21 -1.87
C GLY A 279 2.98 54.06 -1.18
N GLU A 280 3.82 54.69 -2.00
CA GLU A 280 4.68 55.85 -1.75
C GLU A 280 6.05 55.70 -1.05
N SER A 281 7.06 55.89 -1.90
CA SER A 281 8.36 56.59 -1.71
C SER A 281 9.61 55.77 -1.31
N GLY A 282 10.59 55.76 -2.23
CA GLY A 282 12.01 55.49 -1.91
C GLY A 282 12.77 54.56 -2.86
N SER A 283 13.19 55.08 -4.02
CA SER A 283 14.36 54.66 -4.86
C SER A 283 14.56 53.18 -5.24
N ALA A 284 14.39 52.90 -6.54
CA ALA A 284 14.83 51.69 -7.26
C ALA A 284 16.39 51.52 -7.24
N PRO A 285 16.99 50.41 -7.75
CA PRO A 285 16.40 49.28 -8.48
C PRO A 285 16.93 47.87 -8.09
N LYS A 286 16.12 46.83 -8.35
CA LYS A 286 16.58 45.62 -9.07
C LYS A 286 15.38 44.81 -9.55
N LYS A 287 15.14 44.93 -10.85
CA LYS A 287 14.27 44.10 -11.67
C LYS A 287 14.78 42.67 -11.63
N ASN A 288 14.02 41.76 -11.01
CA ASN A 288 13.99 40.34 -11.32
C ASN A 288 12.53 39.92 -11.44
N THR A 289 11.92 40.31 -12.55
CA THR A 289 10.87 39.50 -13.17
C THR A 289 11.50 38.16 -13.52
N ASN A 290 11.04 37.10 -12.87
CA ASN A 290 10.62 35.85 -13.48
C ASN A 290 9.88 35.05 -12.40
N GLU A 291 8.61 35.43 -12.23
CA GLU A 291 7.57 34.44 -11.95
C GLU A 291 7.51 33.53 -13.17
N GLU A 292 7.92 32.29 -13.01
CA GLU A 292 7.27 31.13 -13.61
C GLU A 292 7.85 29.92 -12.88
N GLY A 293 6.98 29.21 -12.17
CA GLY A 293 7.27 27.87 -11.70
C GLY A 293 7.33 26.95 -12.91
N GLU A 294 8.39 27.07 -13.68
CA GLU A 294 8.79 26.06 -14.64
C GLU A 294 9.27 24.86 -13.81
N ILE A 295 8.49 23.78 -13.86
CA ILE A 295 8.98 22.46 -13.50
C ILE A 295 10.05 22.16 -14.55
N THR A 296 11.30 22.49 -14.24
CA THR A 296 12.42 21.99 -15.03
C THR A 296 12.50 20.50 -14.76
N ASP A 297 12.07 19.73 -15.76
CA ASP A 297 12.45 18.35 -15.99
C ASP A 297 13.97 18.24 -15.93
N ASP A 298 14.51 17.99 -14.75
CA ASP A 298 15.87 17.48 -14.59
C ASP A 298 15.76 15.96 -14.44
N GLU A 299 15.63 15.29 -15.59
CA GLU A 299 16.11 13.93 -15.76
C GLU A 299 17.59 13.89 -15.40
N LEU A 300 17.97 13.07 -14.41
CA LEU A 300 19.08 12.11 -14.44
C LEU A 300 18.92 11.07 -13.33
#